data_AF-A0A1Q4I178-F1
#
_entry.id   AF-A0A1Q4I178-F1
#
_cell.length_a   1.000
_cell.length_b   1.000
_cell.length_c   1.000
_cell.angle_alpha   90.00
_cell.angle_beta   90.00
_cell.angle_gamma   90.00
#
_symmetry.space_group_name_H-M   'P 1'
#
loop_
_entity.id
_entity.type
_entity.pdbx_description
1 polymer ?
#
loop_
_entity_poly.entity_id
_entity_poly.type
_entity_poly.pdbx_seq_one_letter_code
_entity_poly.pdbx_strand_id
1 'polypeptide(L)'
;MIVAQLASDESGFEHAGRLMFVLGVPAIGLVCLIAGLLERSRSRRQSPPVPPPYNAGHPYPPPPPMGYPGPYPAPPPFPGYPPAVPPRRPTSKSATTLITVGAVLLGLGGLNILVHAARAVSSADRGSRTTAQSTPTAGAAMPEIGQCFTEFEVRMGSLNQPTDCGDPVATYELAAIGGPTATCPDNKRGDSVYARLTNESHTLCFVPNLKQGLCYLRTGQRETTTWTPADCGEARYAKLQVDKRIDGSADETQCPPGTTANAYPTPPRVYCLAQAAS
;
A
#
# COMPACT_ATOMS: atom_id res chain seq x y z
N MET A 1 -47.78 -32.73 4.82
CA MET A 1 -47.05 -33.35 5.95
C MET A 1 -45.58 -32.97 5.79
N ILE A 2 -45.07 -32.18 6.75
CA ILE A 2 -43.70 -32.09 7.31
C ILE A 2 -42.51 -31.89 6.34
N VAL A 3 -41.51 -31.03 6.57
CA VAL A 3 -41.03 -30.29 7.75
C VAL A 3 -40.27 -29.05 7.24
N ALA A 4 -40.37 -27.93 7.97
CA ALA A 4 -39.45 -26.81 7.84
C ALA A 4 -38.02 -27.21 8.30
N GLN A 5 -36.99 -26.69 7.64
CA GLN A 5 -35.64 -26.60 8.19
C GLN A 5 -35.27 -25.12 8.29
N LEU A 6 -35.47 -24.58 9.50
CA LEU A 6 -34.80 -23.40 10.02
C LEU A 6 -33.53 -23.90 10.74
N ALA A 7 -32.36 -23.57 10.20
CA ALA A 7 -31.04 -23.69 10.85
C ALA A 7 -30.01 -23.01 9.94
N SER A 8 -29.13 -22.11 10.34
CA SER A 8 -28.87 -21.47 11.63
C SER A 8 -28.17 -20.14 11.33
N ASP A 9 -28.65 -19.09 11.96
CA ASP A 9 -28.08 -17.75 11.97
C ASP A 9 -27.00 -17.73 13.07
N GLU A 10 -25.77 -18.17 12.77
CA GLU A 10 -24.68 -18.18 13.76
C GLU A 10 -23.29 -18.12 13.12
N SER A 11 -23.03 -17.10 12.28
CA SER A 11 -21.68 -16.92 11.69
C SER A 11 -21.18 -15.47 11.67
N GLY A 12 -22.03 -14.49 11.98
CA GLY A 12 -21.64 -13.08 11.98
C GLY A 12 -20.71 -12.69 13.12
N PHE A 13 -20.93 -13.21 14.34
CA PHE A 13 -20.16 -12.81 15.52
C PHE A 13 -18.76 -13.43 15.56
N GLU A 14 -18.59 -14.67 15.10
CA GLU A 14 -17.26 -15.31 15.07
C GLU A 14 -16.34 -14.68 14.01
N HIS A 15 -16.90 -14.26 12.87
CA HIS A 15 -16.13 -13.59 11.82
C HIS A 15 -15.78 -12.15 12.21
N ALA A 16 -16.70 -11.42 12.85
CA ALA A 16 -16.43 -10.09 13.37
C ALA A 16 -15.37 -10.11 14.49
N GLY A 17 -15.44 -11.04 15.44
CA GLY A 17 -14.45 -11.19 16.50
C GLY A 17 -13.05 -11.54 15.98
N ARG A 18 -12.98 -12.43 14.98
CA ARG A 18 -11.71 -12.83 14.35
C ARG A 18 -11.09 -11.69 13.54
N LEU A 19 -11.88 -10.92 12.80
CA LEU A 19 -11.38 -9.74 12.06
C LEU A 19 -10.92 -8.62 13.00
N MET A 20 -11.64 -8.38 14.10
CA MET A 20 -11.25 -7.40 15.11
C MET A 20 -9.95 -7.77 15.82
N PHE A 21 -9.70 -9.06 16.06
CA PHE A 21 -8.44 -9.50 16.66
C PHE A 21 -7.26 -9.50 15.66
N VAL A 22 -7.51 -9.91 14.41
CA VAL A 22 -6.48 -9.99 13.35
C VAL A 22 -6.04 -8.61 12.85
N LEU A 23 -6.95 -7.63 12.79
CA LEU A 23 -6.62 -6.27 12.33
C LEU A 23 -6.41 -5.28 13.50
N GLY A 24 -7.13 -5.45 14.61
CA GLY A 24 -7.06 -4.54 15.75
C GLY A 24 -5.73 -4.61 16.49
N VAL A 25 -5.19 -5.81 16.73
CA VAL A 25 -3.91 -5.99 17.44
C VAL A 25 -2.72 -5.38 16.67
N PRO A 26 -2.53 -5.60 15.35
CA PRO A 26 -1.43 -4.96 14.62
C PRO A 26 -1.64 -3.45 14.44
N ALA A 27 -2.88 -2.97 14.27
CA ALA A 27 -3.15 -1.54 14.18
C ALA A 27 -2.80 -0.82 15.49
N ILE A 28 -3.18 -1.37 16.65
CA ILE A 28 -2.82 -0.83 17.97
C ILE A 28 -1.29 -0.87 18.16
N GLY A 29 -0.63 -1.98 17.80
CA GLY A 29 0.83 -2.10 17.86
C GLY A 29 1.56 -1.04 17.02
N LEU A 30 1.07 -0.76 15.81
CA LEU A 30 1.62 0.26 14.92
C LEU A 30 1.43 1.68 15.46
N VAL A 31 0.24 1.99 16.02
CA VAL A 31 -0.03 3.29 16.65
C VAL A 31 0.88 3.51 17.87
N CYS A 32 1.04 2.51 18.73
CA CYS A 32 1.95 2.60 19.89
C CYS A 32 3.42 2.80 19.46
N LEU A 33 3.86 2.13 18.39
CA LEU A 33 5.22 2.26 17.86
C LEU A 33 5.48 3.64 17.25
N ILE A 34 4.52 4.18 16.48
CA ILE A 34 4.62 5.53 15.92
C ILE A 34 4.63 6.58 17.04
N ALA A 35 3.75 6.45 18.04
CA ALA A 35 3.71 7.36 19.18
C ALA A 35 5.05 7.35 19.96
N GLY A 36 5.62 6.17 20.24
CA GLY A 36 6.92 6.04 20.91
C GLY A 36 8.08 6.64 20.10
N LEU A 37 8.08 6.48 18.78
CA LEU A 37 9.09 7.10 17.90
C LEU A 37 8.95 8.63 17.86
N LEU A 38 7.73 9.15 17.79
CA LEU A 38 7.46 10.59 17.79
C LEU A 38 7.89 11.23 19.11
N GLU A 39 7.60 10.60 20.25
CA GLU A 39 8.00 11.11 21.57
C GLU A 39 9.52 11.09 21.74
N ARG A 40 10.19 10.01 21.29
CA ARG A 40 11.65 9.94 21.26
C ARG A 40 12.27 11.00 20.35
N SER A 41 11.63 11.34 19.24
CA SER A 41 12.09 12.40 18.32
C SER A 41 11.97 13.79 18.96
N ARG A 42 10.87 14.06 19.68
CA ARG A 42 10.64 15.33 20.39
C ARG A 42 11.64 15.52 21.53
N SER A 43 11.92 14.45 22.28
CA SER A 43 12.91 14.50 23.37
C SER A 43 14.33 14.83 22.86
N ARG A 44 14.69 14.41 21.64
CA ARG A 44 15.97 14.82 21.02
C ARG A 44 16.01 16.30 20.64
N ARG A 45 14.87 16.89 20.23
CA ARG A 45 14.78 18.31 19.86
C ARG A 45 14.84 19.26 21.06
N GLN A 46 14.50 18.79 22.26
CA GLN A 46 14.56 19.57 23.51
C GLN A 46 15.91 19.50 24.23
N SER A 47 16.94 18.87 23.64
CA SER A 47 18.30 18.93 24.20
C SER A 47 18.89 20.31 23.92
N PRO A 48 19.27 21.10 24.96
CA PRO A 48 20.06 22.31 24.75
C PRO A 48 21.39 21.95 24.08
N PRO A 49 21.98 22.84 23.27
CA PRO A 49 23.30 22.59 22.70
C PRO A 49 24.31 22.41 23.83
N VAL A 50 25.01 21.28 23.81
CA VAL A 50 26.13 20.99 24.71
C VAL A 50 27.25 21.98 24.36
N PRO A 51 27.84 22.74 25.31
CA PRO A 51 28.99 23.58 25.01
C PRO A 51 30.17 22.72 24.58
N PRO A 52 31.00 23.18 23.62
CA PRO A 52 32.08 22.39 23.05
C PRO A 52 33.11 21.99 24.14
N PRO A 53 33.70 20.80 24.03
CA PRO A 53 34.67 20.31 25.01
C PRO A 53 35.94 21.19 24.99
N TYR A 54 36.34 21.65 26.17
CA TYR A 54 37.63 22.30 26.41
C TYR A 54 38.76 21.36 25.97
N ASN A 55 39.43 21.69 24.88
CA ASN A 55 40.63 20.97 24.41
C ASN A 55 41.83 21.43 25.25
N ALA A 56 42.34 20.51 26.08
CA ALA A 56 43.57 20.67 26.85
C ALA A 56 44.77 20.56 25.91
N GLY A 57 45.19 21.68 25.31
CA GLY A 57 46.27 21.67 24.32
C GLY A 57 47.00 22.99 24.10
N HIS A 58 46.87 23.98 25.00
CA HIS A 58 47.63 25.23 24.88
C HIS A 58 48.83 25.25 25.84
N PRO A 59 50.06 25.48 25.34
CA PRO A 59 51.25 25.62 26.17
C PRO A 59 51.10 26.83 27.10
N TYR A 60 51.42 26.63 28.38
CA TYR A 60 51.50 27.72 29.35
C TYR A 60 52.51 28.79 28.89
N PRO A 61 52.17 30.09 28.95
CA PRO A 61 53.18 31.14 28.81
C PRO A 61 54.13 31.10 30.03
N PRO A 62 55.42 31.43 29.84
CA PRO A 62 56.42 31.35 30.90
C PRO A 62 56.09 32.34 32.05
N PRO A 63 56.41 31.97 33.31
CA PRO A 63 56.14 32.82 34.47
C PRO A 63 56.95 34.14 34.39
N PRO A 64 56.37 35.27 34.81
CA PRO A 64 57.10 36.54 34.86
C PRO A 64 58.22 36.50 35.91
N PRO A 65 59.32 37.26 35.70
CA PRO A 65 60.48 37.25 36.58
C PRO A 65 60.14 37.77 37.99
N MET A 66 60.62 37.05 39.01
CA MET A 66 60.62 37.49 40.41
C MET A 66 61.42 38.79 40.56
N GLY A 67 60.73 39.89 40.88
CA GLY A 67 61.37 41.17 41.16
C GLY A 67 60.39 42.22 41.68
N TYR A 68 60.56 42.55 42.96
CA TYR A 68 60.10 43.73 43.70
C TYR A 68 58.76 43.72 44.49
N PRO A 69 58.77 44.29 45.72
CA PRO A 69 57.76 44.10 46.75
C PRO A 69 56.72 45.23 46.74
N GLY A 70 55.45 44.91 46.95
CA GLY A 70 54.40 45.93 47.07
C GLY A 70 53.16 45.40 47.78
N PRO A 71 52.45 46.24 48.55
CA PRO A 71 51.83 45.83 49.81
C PRO A 71 50.31 45.75 49.66
N TYR A 72 49.76 44.58 49.39
CA TYR A 72 48.32 44.36 49.58
C TYR A 72 48.07 42.99 50.22
N PRO A 73 47.38 42.96 51.37
CA PRO A 73 47.07 41.72 52.06
C PRO A 73 46.14 40.84 51.21
N ALA A 74 46.48 39.56 51.10
CA ALA A 74 45.70 38.55 50.38
C ALA A 74 44.29 38.42 51.00
N PRO A 75 43.22 38.41 50.19
CA PRO A 75 41.87 38.10 50.68
C PRO A 75 41.79 36.64 51.14
N PRO A 76 41.06 36.34 52.24
CA PRO A 76 40.91 34.98 52.73
C PRO A 76 40.18 34.09 51.70
N PRO A 77 40.54 32.79 51.62
CA PRO A 77 39.98 31.88 50.63
C PRO A 77 38.50 31.66 50.88
N PHE A 78 37.68 31.96 49.86
CA PHE A 78 36.25 31.70 49.88
C PHE A 78 35.96 30.18 49.96
N PRO A 79 35.13 29.73 50.91
CA PRO A 79 34.76 28.33 51.07
C PRO A 79 34.05 27.77 49.83
N GLY A 80 34.43 26.54 49.47
CA GLY A 80 34.06 25.86 48.22
C GLY A 80 32.56 25.72 48.00
N TYR A 81 32.13 26.05 46.78
CA TYR A 81 30.82 25.67 46.28
C TYR A 81 30.76 24.14 46.08
N PRO A 82 29.72 23.46 46.58
CA PRO A 82 29.50 22.05 46.28
C PRO A 82 29.23 21.87 44.78
N PRO A 83 29.63 20.73 44.18
CA PRO A 83 29.40 20.48 42.77
C PRO A 83 27.91 20.50 42.45
N ALA A 84 27.53 21.29 41.45
CA ALA A 84 26.17 21.32 40.91
C ALA A 84 25.82 19.93 40.38
N VAL A 85 25.06 19.17 41.15
CA VAL A 85 24.50 17.89 40.71
C VAL A 85 23.43 18.23 39.66
N PRO A 86 23.57 17.82 38.39
CA PRO A 86 22.52 18.05 37.42
C PRO A 86 21.25 17.32 37.88
N PRO A 87 20.05 17.90 37.67
CA PRO A 87 18.81 17.21 37.99
C PRO A 87 18.80 15.88 37.23
N ARG A 88 18.66 14.77 37.98
CA ARG A 88 18.47 13.43 37.44
C ARG A 88 17.18 13.48 36.61
N ARG A 89 17.31 13.57 35.28
CA ARG A 89 16.15 13.49 34.38
C ARG A 89 15.42 12.18 34.68
N PRO A 90 14.09 12.20 34.87
CA PRO A 90 13.33 10.96 34.92
C PRO A 90 13.56 10.29 33.56
N THR A 91 14.26 9.16 33.58
CA THR A 91 14.32 8.27 32.42
C THR A 91 12.86 8.00 32.05
N SER A 92 12.44 8.41 30.86
CA SER A 92 11.08 8.18 30.38
C SER A 92 10.95 6.69 30.09
N LYS A 93 10.79 5.89 31.15
CA LYS A 93 10.56 4.45 31.10
C LYS A 93 9.37 4.14 30.19
N SER A 94 8.41 5.08 30.10
CA SER A 94 7.22 5.06 29.25
C SER A 94 7.51 4.83 27.76
N ALA A 95 8.48 5.55 27.18
CA ALA A 95 8.77 5.45 25.75
C ALA A 95 9.41 4.11 25.38
N THR A 96 10.30 3.61 26.24
CA THR A 96 10.91 2.28 26.07
C THR A 96 9.87 1.18 26.23
N THR A 97 8.96 1.29 27.19
CA THR A 97 7.87 0.33 27.39
C THR A 97 6.88 0.30 26.22
N LEU A 98 6.56 1.45 25.61
CA LEU A 98 5.68 1.49 24.44
C LEU A 98 6.32 0.86 23.20
N ILE A 99 7.64 1.03 23.02
CA ILE A 99 8.39 0.39 21.93
C ILE A 99 8.48 -1.12 22.15
N THR A 100 8.79 -1.60 23.37
CA THR A 100 8.82 -3.05 23.64
C THR A 100 7.44 -3.68 23.54
N VAL A 101 6.39 -3.06 24.08
CA VAL A 101 5.02 -3.58 23.94
C VAL A 101 4.58 -3.59 22.48
N GLY A 102 4.83 -2.52 21.72
CA GLY A 102 4.52 -2.47 20.29
C GLY A 102 5.27 -3.54 19.47
N ALA A 103 6.56 -3.76 19.75
CA ALA A 103 7.35 -4.80 19.09
C ALA A 103 6.88 -6.22 19.44
N VAL A 104 6.51 -6.47 20.71
CA VAL A 104 5.98 -7.77 21.15
C VAL A 104 4.60 -8.05 20.54
N LEU A 105 3.71 -7.05 20.47
CA LEU A 105 2.39 -7.18 19.84
C LEU A 105 2.51 -7.41 18.31
N LEU A 106 3.44 -6.72 17.64
CA LEU A 106 3.75 -6.98 16.23
C LEU A 106 4.39 -8.36 16.01
N GLY A 107 5.26 -8.82 16.92
CA GLY A 107 5.86 -10.15 16.85
C GLY A 107 4.83 -11.27 17.06
N LEU A 108 3.97 -11.14 18.06
CA LEU A 108 2.90 -12.12 18.33
C LEU A 108 1.79 -12.09 17.26
N GLY A 109 1.49 -10.93 16.67
CA GLY A 109 0.57 -10.79 15.54
C GLY A 109 1.17 -11.28 14.21
N GLY A 110 2.47 -11.06 13.99
CA GLY A 110 3.19 -11.44 12.77
C GLY A 110 3.47 -12.94 12.63
N LEU A 111 3.50 -13.69 13.74
CA LEU A 111 3.73 -15.14 13.69
C LEU A 111 2.56 -15.95 13.09
N ASN A 112 1.33 -15.40 13.07
CA ASN A 112 0.21 -16.08 12.40
C ASN A 112 0.22 -15.89 10.88
N ILE A 113 0.87 -14.86 10.35
CA ILE A 113 0.99 -14.65 8.89
C ILE A 113 2.08 -15.57 8.32
N LEU A 114 3.19 -15.79 9.04
CA LEU A 114 4.24 -16.72 8.63
C LEU A 114 3.82 -18.21 8.71
N VAL A 115 2.95 -18.58 9.66
CA VAL A 115 2.46 -19.98 9.78
C VAL A 115 1.41 -20.32 8.71
N HIS A 116 0.61 -19.35 8.24
CA HIS A 116 -0.29 -19.57 7.11
C HIS A 116 0.42 -19.52 5.74
N ALA A 117 1.53 -18.77 5.61
CA ALA A 117 2.39 -18.83 4.42
C ALA A 117 3.20 -20.14 4.35
N ALA A 118 3.67 -20.69 5.47
CA ALA A 118 4.41 -21.94 5.49
C ALA A 118 3.55 -23.19 5.17
N ARG A 119 2.24 -23.17 5.43
CA ARG A 119 1.34 -24.29 5.08
C ARG A 119 0.83 -24.26 3.63
N ALA A 120 0.92 -23.14 2.92
CA ALA A 120 0.60 -23.05 1.49
C ALA A 120 1.77 -23.47 0.58
N VAL A 121 3.01 -23.43 1.08
CA VAL A 121 4.22 -23.87 0.34
C VAL A 121 4.53 -25.36 0.59
N SER A 122 3.85 -26.02 1.53
CA SER A 122 4.12 -27.43 1.90
C SER A 122 3.24 -28.47 1.18
N SER A 123 2.35 -28.07 0.28
CA SER A 123 1.45 -28.98 -0.45
C SER A 123 1.70 -29.08 -1.96
N ALA A 124 2.81 -28.52 -2.46
CA ALA A 124 3.17 -28.55 -3.87
C ALA A 124 4.51 -29.25 -4.15
N ASP A 125 4.82 -30.34 -3.44
CA ASP A 125 6.00 -31.16 -3.77
C ASP A 125 5.79 -32.67 -3.54
N ARG A 126 4.94 -33.25 -4.38
CA ARG A 126 5.04 -34.66 -4.81
C ARG A 126 4.62 -34.76 -6.27
N GLY A 127 5.56 -34.52 -7.18
CA GLY A 127 5.30 -34.73 -8.59
C GLY A 127 6.45 -34.37 -9.52
N SER A 128 7.42 -35.26 -9.62
CA SER A 128 8.32 -35.45 -10.78
C SER A 128 9.55 -34.53 -10.90
N ARG A 129 10.72 -35.16 -10.67
CA ARG A 129 12.06 -34.69 -11.02
C ARG A 129 12.24 -34.65 -12.54
N THR A 130 12.71 -33.52 -13.08
CA THR A 130 13.83 -33.45 -14.04
C THR A 130 14.26 -32.00 -14.29
N THR A 131 15.46 -31.66 -13.81
CA THR A 131 16.50 -30.78 -14.42
C THR A 131 16.07 -29.57 -15.26
N ALA A 132 16.16 -28.37 -14.68
CA ALA A 132 16.95 -27.22 -15.18
C ALA A 132 16.66 -26.01 -14.29
N GLN A 133 17.60 -25.68 -13.41
CA GLN A 133 17.49 -24.54 -12.51
C GLN A 133 17.94 -23.29 -13.25
N SER A 134 16.99 -22.58 -13.85
CA SER A 134 17.22 -21.23 -14.38
C SER A 134 16.98 -20.22 -13.26
N THR A 135 18.06 -19.62 -12.78
CA THR A 135 18.04 -18.45 -11.89
C THR A 135 17.27 -17.31 -12.57
N PRO A 136 16.17 -16.77 -12.02
CA PRO A 136 15.54 -15.61 -12.63
C PRO A 136 16.34 -14.36 -12.26
N THR A 137 17.05 -13.82 -13.24
CA THR A 137 17.46 -12.42 -13.24
C THR A 137 16.18 -11.60 -13.20
N ALA A 138 15.92 -10.88 -12.11
CA ALA A 138 14.74 -10.03 -11.95
C ALA A 138 14.81 -8.80 -12.88
N GLY A 139 14.55 -9.00 -14.16
CA GLY A 139 13.87 -8.00 -14.96
C GLY A 139 12.40 -7.97 -14.53
N ALA A 140 11.77 -6.79 -14.50
CA ALA A 140 10.34 -6.69 -14.25
C ALA A 140 9.60 -7.62 -15.22
N ALA A 141 8.96 -8.66 -14.71
CA ALA A 141 8.23 -9.62 -15.53
C ALA A 141 7.13 -8.86 -16.27
N MET A 142 7.04 -9.06 -17.58
CA MET A 142 5.94 -8.52 -18.38
C MET A 142 4.62 -9.12 -17.85
N PRO A 143 3.55 -8.33 -17.69
CA PRO A 143 2.24 -8.89 -17.37
C PRO A 143 1.77 -9.86 -18.45
N GLU A 144 1.03 -10.88 -18.04
CA GLU A 144 0.53 -11.92 -18.94
C GLU A 144 -0.91 -11.62 -19.37
N ILE A 145 -1.27 -12.05 -20.59
CA ILE A 145 -2.65 -11.93 -21.09
C ILE A 145 -3.59 -12.67 -20.13
N GLY A 146 -4.72 -12.03 -19.80
CA GLY A 146 -5.71 -12.51 -18.84
C GLY A 146 -5.47 -12.06 -17.39
N GLN A 147 -4.33 -11.44 -17.08
CA GLN A 147 -4.12 -10.85 -15.75
C GLN A 147 -4.96 -9.57 -15.58
N CYS A 148 -5.47 -9.35 -14.37
CA CYS A 148 -6.27 -8.18 -14.04
C CYS A 148 -5.51 -7.16 -13.19
N PHE A 149 -5.92 -5.91 -13.32
CA PHE A 149 -5.26 -4.76 -12.70
C PHE A 149 -6.31 -3.72 -12.30
N THR A 150 -5.96 -2.93 -11.30
CA THR A 150 -6.72 -1.73 -10.92
C THR A 150 -6.51 -0.60 -11.90
N GLU A 151 -7.43 0.37 -11.90
CA GLU A 151 -7.25 1.61 -12.67
C GLU A 151 -5.95 2.34 -12.33
N PHE A 152 -5.57 2.33 -11.05
CA PHE A 152 -4.35 2.97 -10.58
C PHE A 152 -3.11 2.34 -11.20
N GLU A 153 -3.01 1.01 -11.21
CA GLU A 153 -1.87 0.28 -11.78
C GLU A 153 -1.74 0.51 -13.28
N VAL A 154 -2.85 0.43 -14.02
CA VAL A 154 -2.87 0.69 -15.48
C VAL A 154 -2.46 2.13 -15.77
N ARG A 155 -2.98 3.10 -15.03
CA ARG A 155 -2.65 4.52 -15.20
C ARG A 155 -1.19 4.83 -14.87
N MET A 156 -0.64 4.17 -13.85
CA MET A 156 0.75 4.34 -13.43
C MET A 156 1.74 3.50 -14.26
N GLY A 157 1.25 2.56 -15.07
CA GLY A 157 2.08 1.58 -15.79
C GLY A 157 2.84 0.63 -14.86
N SER A 158 2.35 0.42 -13.63
CA SER A 158 2.98 -0.44 -12.62
C SER A 158 2.28 -1.79 -12.55
N LEU A 159 2.59 -2.69 -13.49
CA LEU A 159 1.86 -3.93 -13.74
C LEU A 159 2.52 -5.18 -13.13
N ASN A 160 3.27 -5.01 -12.04
CA ASN A 160 4.08 -6.08 -11.44
C ASN A 160 3.30 -6.99 -10.48
N GLN A 161 2.09 -6.59 -10.10
CA GLN A 161 1.25 -7.29 -9.12
C GLN A 161 -0.17 -7.38 -9.66
N PRO A 162 -0.52 -8.47 -10.36
CA PRO A 162 -1.88 -8.70 -10.80
C PRO A 162 -2.84 -8.74 -9.61
N THR A 163 -3.99 -8.10 -9.77
CA THR A 163 -5.12 -8.24 -8.84
C THR A 163 -5.99 -9.41 -9.28
N ASP A 164 -6.65 -10.09 -8.33
CA ASP A 164 -7.66 -11.11 -8.66
C ASP A 164 -8.74 -10.49 -9.56
N CYS A 165 -8.95 -11.09 -10.73
CA CYS A 165 -9.99 -10.68 -11.65
C CYS A 165 -11.39 -10.72 -11.03
N GLY A 166 -11.63 -11.51 -9.97
CA GLY A 166 -12.89 -11.53 -9.23
C GLY A 166 -13.14 -10.26 -8.39
N ASP A 167 -12.08 -9.53 -8.02
CA ASP A 167 -12.18 -8.33 -7.18
C ASP A 167 -12.85 -7.17 -7.96
N PRO A 168 -13.90 -6.54 -7.40
CA PRO A 168 -14.53 -5.35 -7.99
C PRO A 168 -13.58 -4.18 -8.32
N VAL A 169 -12.45 -4.06 -7.63
CA VAL A 169 -11.48 -2.97 -7.88
C VAL A 169 -10.55 -3.26 -9.07
N ALA A 170 -10.48 -4.51 -9.53
CA ALA A 170 -9.70 -4.93 -10.68
C ALA A 170 -10.45 -4.63 -11.99
N THR A 171 -10.54 -3.35 -12.35
CA THR A 171 -11.39 -2.88 -13.46
C THR A 171 -10.82 -3.12 -14.86
N TYR A 172 -9.61 -3.69 -14.99
CA TYR A 172 -8.96 -3.97 -16.28
C TYR A 172 -8.42 -5.38 -16.33
N GLU A 173 -8.48 -5.99 -17.50
CA GLU A 173 -7.89 -7.28 -17.83
C GLU A 173 -7.01 -7.10 -19.08
N LEU A 174 -5.78 -7.61 -19.04
CA LEU A 174 -4.85 -7.52 -20.16
C LEU A 174 -5.32 -8.44 -21.30
N ALA A 175 -5.77 -7.86 -22.40
CA ALA A 175 -6.33 -8.59 -23.54
C ALA A 175 -5.30 -8.89 -24.63
N ALA A 176 -4.33 -7.99 -24.84
CA ALA A 176 -3.30 -8.16 -25.87
C ALA A 176 -2.01 -7.42 -25.54
N ILE A 177 -0.91 -7.96 -26.07
CA ILE A 177 0.43 -7.38 -26.02
C ILE A 177 0.94 -7.32 -27.46
N GLY A 178 1.43 -6.16 -27.88
CA GLY A 178 2.04 -5.96 -29.19
C GLY A 178 3.30 -5.11 -29.10
N GLY A 179 3.93 -4.86 -30.25
CA GLY A 179 5.03 -3.89 -30.37
C GLY A 179 4.57 -2.44 -30.16
N PRO A 180 5.48 -1.45 -30.21
CA PRO A 180 5.19 -0.06 -29.83
C PRO A 180 4.20 0.68 -30.75
N THR A 181 3.95 0.13 -31.94
CA THR A 181 3.02 0.65 -32.94
C THR A 181 1.81 -0.25 -33.15
N ALA A 182 1.65 -1.31 -32.35
CA ALA A 182 0.57 -2.27 -32.52
C ALA A 182 -0.81 -1.62 -32.29
N THR A 183 -1.80 -2.12 -33.04
CA THR A 183 -3.21 -1.86 -32.78
C THR A 183 -3.75 -2.80 -31.73
N CYS A 184 -4.82 -2.39 -31.04
CA CYS A 184 -5.57 -3.28 -30.17
C CYS A 184 -6.44 -4.24 -30.98
N PRO A 185 -7.05 -5.27 -30.35
CA PRO A 185 -7.82 -6.31 -31.06
C PRO A 185 -9.03 -5.81 -31.86
N ASP A 186 -9.44 -4.56 -31.68
CA ASP A 186 -10.43 -3.87 -32.50
C ASP A 186 -9.84 -3.22 -33.78
N ASN A 187 -8.58 -3.53 -34.10
CA ASN A 187 -7.79 -2.96 -35.20
C ASN A 187 -7.61 -1.44 -35.12
N LYS A 188 -7.80 -0.85 -33.93
CA LYS A 188 -7.63 0.58 -33.70
C LYS A 188 -6.41 0.84 -32.84
N ARG A 189 -5.78 1.98 -33.10
CA ARG A 189 -4.75 2.54 -32.21
C ARG A 189 -5.38 3.63 -31.36
N GLY A 190 -5.69 4.78 -31.97
CA GLY A 190 -6.52 5.82 -31.36
C GLY A 190 -8.01 5.42 -31.35
N ASP A 191 -8.77 5.96 -30.39
CA ASP A 191 -10.21 5.69 -30.23
C ASP A 191 -10.55 4.19 -30.17
N SER A 192 -9.61 3.39 -29.66
CA SER A 192 -9.83 1.98 -29.39
C SER A 192 -10.84 1.84 -28.25
N VAL A 193 -11.67 0.80 -28.33
CA VAL A 193 -12.56 0.45 -27.21
C VAL A 193 -11.76 -0.04 -25.98
N TYR A 194 -10.53 -0.51 -26.22
CA TYR A 194 -9.57 -0.93 -25.21
C TYR A 194 -8.86 0.28 -24.58
N ALA A 195 -8.58 0.20 -23.28
CA ALA A 195 -7.60 1.09 -22.68
C ALA A 195 -6.20 0.67 -23.14
N ARG A 196 -5.38 1.64 -23.55
CA ARG A 196 -4.06 1.39 -24.13
C ARG A 196 -2.97 1.98 -23.26
N LEU A 197 -1.97 1.17 -22.91
CA LEU A 197 -0.71 1.64 -22.34
C LEU A 197 0.39 1.38 -23.37
N THR A 198 1.13 2.40 -23.78
CA THR A 198 2.21 2.27 -24.77
C THR A 198 3.50 2.83 -24.22
N ASN A 199 4.59 2.08 -24.38
CA ASN A 199 5.95 2.52 -24.15
C ASN A 199 6.80 2.30 -25.42
N GLU A 200 8.11 2.50 -25.32
CA GLU A 200 9.03 2.38 -26.48
C GLU A 200 9.11 0.97 -27.07
N SER A 201 8.73 -0.06 -26.31
CA SER A 201 8.89 -1.46 -26.70
C SER A 201 7.55 -2.17 -26.95
N HIS A 202 6.48 -1.73 -26.27
CA HIS A 202 5.22 -2.47 -26.23
C HIS A 202 4.00 -1.56 -26.21
N THR A 203 2.93 -2.09 -26.79
CA THR A 203 1.56 -1.61 -26.59
C THR A 203 0.76 -2.71 -25.88
N LEU A 204 0.21 -2.37 -24.72
CA LEU A 204 -0.67 -3.21 -23.93
C LEU A 204 -2.12 -2.73 -24.11
N CYS A 205 -3.03 -3.65 -24.40
CA CYS A 205 -4.44 -3.37 -24.60
C CYS A 205 -5.26 -4.05 -23.51
N PHE A 206 -6.00 -3.26 -22.76
CA PHE A 206 -6.81 -3.72 -21.63
C PHE A 206 -8.29 -3.67 -21.98
N VAL A 207 -8.97 -4.79 -21.81
CA VAL A 207 -10.43 -4.84 -21.81
C VAL A 207 -10.92 -4.44 -20.42
N PRO A 208 -12.04 -3.70 -20.30
CA PRO A 208 -12.64 -3.51 -18.99
C PRO A 208 -13.05 -4.84 -18.37
N ASN A 209 -12.87 -4.99 -17.06
CA ASN A 209 -13.33 -6.10 -16.23
C ASN A 209 -14.43 -5.61 -15.26
N LEU A 210 -15.41 -4.88 -15.80
CA LEU A 210 -16.53 -4.37 -15.02
C LEU A 210 -17.42 -5.52 -14.53
N LYS A 211 -18.03 -5.34 -13.36
CA LYS A 211 -18.91 -6.33 -12.73
C LYS A 211 -20.37 -5.91 -12.87
N GLN A 212 -21.23 -6.86 -13.19
CA GLN A 212 -22.66 -6.64 -13.29
C GLN A 212 -23.22 -6.11 -11.96
N GLY A 213 -24.14 -5.15 -12.05
CA GLY A 213 -24.78 -4.49 -10.91
C GLY A 213 -23.96 -3.35 -10.30
N LEU A 214 -22.66 -3.25 -10.58
CA LEU A 214 -21.80 -2.19 -10.03
C LEU A 214 -21.81 -0.93 -10.90
N CYS A 215 -21.52 0.19 -10.26
CA CYS A 215 -21.42 1.49 -10.91
C CYS A 215 -19.97 1.91 -11.10
N TYR A 216 -19.75 2.60 -12.21
CA TYR A 216 -18.45 3.11 -12.58
C TYR A 216 -18.55 4.54 -13.09
N LEU A 217 -17.55 5.34 -12.75
CA LEU A 217 -17.28 6.58 -13.44
C LEU A 217 -16.50 6.27 -14.70
N ARG A 218 -17.04 6.68 -15.83
CA ARG A 218 -16.34 6.63 -17.12
C ARG A 218 -15.76 8.01 -17.38
N THR A 219 -14.45 8.13 -17.21
CA THR A 219 -13.70 9.33 -17.56
C THR A 219 -12.87 9.07 -18.81
N GLY A 220 -12.57 10.12 -19.56
CA GLY A 220 -11.71 10.02 -20.74
C GLY A 220 -10.76 11.20 -20.77
N GLN A 221 -9.46 10.93 -20.72
CA GLN A 221 -8.47 11.78 -21.40
C GLN A 221 -8.29 11.19 -22.80
N ARG A 222 -7.99 12.04 -23.79
CA ARG A 222 -8.04 11.83 -25.26
C ARG A 222 -7.62 10.47 -25.86
N GLU A 223 -7.02 9.55 -25.11
CA GLU A 223 -6.55 8.26 -25.61
C GLU A 223 -6.91 7.03 -24.75
N THR A 224 -7.35 7.21 -23.51
CA THR A 224 -7.70 6.10 -22.61
C THR A 224 -9.01 6.39 -21.87
N THR A 225 -10.02 5.57 -22.15
CA THR A 225 -11.23 5.56 -21.34
C THR A 225 -10.91 4.87 -20.02
N THR A 226 -11.10 5.58 -18.92
CA THR A 226 -10.89 5.07 -17.57
C THR A 226 -12.20 4.71 -16.88
N TRP A 227 -12.20 3.55 -16.22
CA TRP A 227 -13.30 3.02 -15.43
C TRP A 227 -12.91 2.96 -13.95
N THR A 228 -13.49 3.85 -13.17
CA THR A 228 -13.28 3.92 -11.71
C THR A 228 -14.50 3.36 -11.00
N PRO A 229 -14.36 2.41 -10.06
CA PRO A 229 -15.48 1.98 -9.22
C PRO A 229 -16.11 3.16 -8.49
N ALA A 230 -17.44 3.19 -8.40
CA ALA A 230 -18.19 4.27 -7.75
C ALA A 230 -19.44 3.75 -7.03
N ASP A 231 -19.91 4.51 -6.06
CA ASP A 231 -21.17 4.24 -5.40
C ASP A 231 -22.34 4.65 -6.30
N CYS A 232 -23.23 3.70 -6.61
CA CYS A 232 -24.44 3.94 -7.38
C CYS A 232 -25.35 5.01 -6.76
N GLY A 233 -25.35 5.22 -5.44
CA GLY A 233 -26.19 6.22 -4.74
C GLY A 233 -25.60 7.63 -4.66
N GLU A 234 -24.34 7.85 -5.05
CA GLU A 234 -23.72 9.17 -4.93
C GLU A 234 -24.14 10.15 -6.05
N ALA A 235 -25.01 11.11 -5.78
CA ALA A 235 -25.57 12.02 -6.79
C ALA A 235 -24.57 13.01 -7.45
N ARG A 236 -23.28 13.01 -7.05
CA ARG A 236 -22.32 14.04 -7.49
C ARG A 236 -21.88 13.93 -8.94
N TYR A 237 -21.92 12.73 -9.52
CA TYR A 237 -21.43 12.47 -10.87
C TYR A 237 -22.34 11.52 -11.61
N ALA A 238 -22.47 11.71 -12.93
CA ALA A 238 -23.12 10.74 -13.79
C ALA A 238 -22.32 9.43 -13.79
N LYS A 239 -22.98 8.33 -13.41
CA LYS A 239 -22.38 7.00 -13.32
C LYS A 239 -23.08 6.05 -14.28
N LEU A 240 -22.31 5.09 -14.76
CA LEU A 240 -22.83 4.00 -15.57
C LEU A 240 -22.90 2.76 -14.69
N GLN A 241 -24.09 2.20 -14.54
CA GLN A 241 -24.27 0.89 -13.96
C GLN A 241 -24.13 -0.16 -15.06
N VAL A 242 -23.43 -1.26 -14.76
CA VAL A 242 -23.40 -2.43 -15.64
C VAL A 242 -24.70 -3.20 -15.41
N ASP A 243 -25.71 -2.94 -16.24
CA ASP A 243 -26.97 -3.69 -16.21
C ASP A 243 -26.75 -5.17 -16.51
N LYS A 244 -25.95 -5.44 -17.56
CA LYS A 244 -25.61 -6.80 -17.97
C LYS A 244 -24.18 -6.88 -18.48
N ARG A 245 -23.49 -7.96 -18.13
CA ARG A 245 -22.22 -8.38 -18.72
C ARG A 245 -22.43 -9.72 -19.41
N ILE A 246 -21.96 -9.83 -20.65
CA ILE A 246 -22.06 -11.06 -21.44
C ILE A 246 -20.65 -11.42 -21.92
N ASP A 247 -20.08 -12.45 -21.33
CA ASP A 247 -18.80 -13.02 -21.77
C ASP A 247 -19.03 -14.04 -22.91
N GLY A 248 -18.07 -14.17 -23.82
CA GLY A 248 -18.14 -15.10 -24.96
C GLY A 248 -18.91 -14.58 -26.19
N SER A 249 -19.39 -13.33 -26.15
CA SER A 249 -20.11 -12.69 -27.25
C SER A 249 -19.60 -11.27 -27.47
N ALA A 250 -19.66 -10.79 -28.72
CA ALA A 250 -19.46 -9.39 -29.09
C ALA A 250 -20.72 -8.79 -29.75
N ASP A 251 -21.86 -9.47 -29.64
CA ASP A 251 -23.14 -9.07 -30.22
C ASP A 251 -23.88 -8.06 -29.34
N GLU A 252 -23.85 -6.79 -29.76
CA GLU A 252 -24.49 -5.67 -29.06
C GLU A 252 -26.03 -5.79 -29.00
N THR A 253 -26.65 -6.58 -29.89
CA THR A 253 -28.11 -6.75 -29.92
C THR A 253 -28.64 -7.54 -28.71
N GLN A 254 -27.75 -8.16 -27.94
CA GLN A 254 -28.07 -8.88 -26.71
C GLN A 254 -28.32 -7.95 -25.51
N CYS A 255 -28.10 -6.65 -25.67
CA CYS A 255 -28.41 -5.65 -24.66
C CYS A 255 -29.89 -5.27 -24.65
N PRO A 256 -30.49 -5.12 -23.45
CA PRO A 256 -31.89 -4.72 -23.33
C PRO A 256 -32.10 -3.26 -23.78
N PRO A 257 -33.33 -2.90 -24.19
CA PRO A 257 -33.66 -1.53 -24.57
C PRO A 257 -33.42 -0.56 -23.39
N GLY A 258 -33.00 0.67 -23.71
CA GLY A 258 -32.68 1.68 -22.69
C GLY A 258 -31.25 1.58 -22.13
N THR A 259 -30.45 0.61 -22.58
CA THR A 259 -29.03 0.52 -22.26
C THR A 259 -28.16 0.88 -23.47
N THR A 260 -26.94 1.32 -23.22
CA THR A 260 -25.90 1.52 -24.24
C THR A 260 -24.99 0.30 -24.26
N ALA A 261 -24.82 -0.32 -25.42
CA ALA A 261 -23.93 -1.46 -25.59
C ALA A 261 -22.47 -1.01 -25.81
N ASN A 262 -21.54 -1.75 -25.20
CA ASN A 262 -20.10 -1.62 -25.42
C ASN A 262 -19.54 -3.04 -25.69
N ALA A 263 -19.24 -3.35 -26.94
CA ALA A 263 -18.67 -4.64 -27.34
C ALA A 263 -17.15 -4.64 -27.47
N TYR A 264 -16.56 -5.80 -27.15
CA TYR A 264 -15.13 -6.08 -27.21
C TYR A 264 -14.93 -7.41 -27.95
N PRO A 265 -14.08 -7.46 -29.00
CA PRO A 265 -13.86 -8.69 -29.77
C PRO A 265 -12.93 -9.70 -29.07
N THR A 266 -12.06 -9.27 -28.15
CA THR A 266 -11.07 -10.15 -27.50
C THR A 266 -10.71 -9.67 -26.08
N PRO A 267 -10.91 -10.50 -25.03
CA PRO A 267 -11.85 -11.62 -25.04
C PRO A 267 -13.24 -11.12 -25.49
N PRO A 268 -14.03 -11.94 -26.21
CA PRO A 268 -15.38 -11.56 -26.60
C PRO A 268 -16.20 -11.19 -25.37
N ARG A 269 -16.62 -9.92 -25.28
CA ARG A 269 -17.41 -9.42 -24.16
C ARG A 269 -18.32 -8.27 -24.59
N VAL A 270 -19.55 -8.26 -24.09
CA VAL A 270 -20.46 -7.12 -24.20
C VAL A 270 -20.85 -6.61 -22.82
N TYR A 271 -20.82 -5.29 -22.67
CA TYR A 271 -21.38 -4.58 -21.53
C TYR A 271 -22.62 -3.80 -21.95
N CYS A 272 -23.72 -4.00 -21.24
CA CYS A 272 -24.93 -3.21 -21.36
C CYS A 272 -24.96 -2.21 -20.22
N LEU A 273 -24.84 -0.93 -20.54
CA LEU A 273 -24.63 0.14 -19.58
C LEU A 273 -25.89 0.99 -19.44
N ALA A 274 -26.38 1.11 -18.22
CA ALA A 274 -27.48 2.00 -17.87
C ALA A 274 -26.96 3.24 -17.13
N GLN A 275 -27.67 4.37 -17.21
CA GLN A 275 -27.40 5.45 -16.26
C GLN A 275 -27.83 5.01 -14.87
N ALA A 276 -26.94 5.14 -13.88
CA ALA A 276 -27.29 4.84 -12.50
C ALA A 276 -28.34 5.85 -12.00
N ALA A 277 -29.39 5.36 -11.35
CA ALA A 277 -30.34 6.22 -10.66
C ALA A 277 -29.61 7.01 -9.56
N SER A 278 -29.96 8.29 -9.42
CA SER A 278 -29.43 9.18 -8.37
C SER A 278 -30.35 9.19 -7.15
#